data_AF-A0A1G4K858-F1
#
_entry.id   AF-A0A1G4K858-F1
#
_cell.length_a   1.000
_cell.length_b   1.000
_cell.length_c   1.000
_cell.angle_alpha   90.00
_cell.angle_beta   90.00
_cell.angle_gamma   90.00
#
_symmetry.space_group_name_H-M   'P 1'
#
loop_
_entity.id
_entity.type
_entity.pdbx_description
1 polymer ?
#
loop_
_entity_poly.entity_id
_entity_poly.type
_entity_poly.pdbx_seq_one_letter_code
_entity_poly.pdbx_strand_id
1 'polypeptide(L)'
;MANDLGMENVALLEHLLRVNRDHQPLFNSFILKRDQLRRCNAAVWAFRALDKLRVLYELSDVMQADTPVSDLALYALLEKLNLLFSRGPRWEEPQVLDARALTVALLKLLIRICNVVGTDTLDSKVRPSLQRSVATAIRTQFIAEYIRALWDVLDE
;
A
#
# COMPACT_ATOMS: atom_id res chain seq x y z
N MET A 1 16.70 -2.27 12.46
CA MET A 1 15.31 -2.63 12.82
C MET A 1 14.25 -1.91 11.98
N ALA A 2 14.18 -0.57 11.93
CA ALA A 2 13.18 0.11 11.09
C ALA A 2 13.49 -0.01 9.58
N ASN A 3 14.77 0.09 9.19
CA ASN A 3 15.21 -0.16 7.82
C ASN A 3 14.94 -1.60 7.35
N ASP A 4 15.13 -2.58 8.23
CA ASP A 4 14.87 -3.99 7.91
C ASP A 4 13.38 -4.23 7.59
N LEU A 5 12.48 -3.66 8.40
CA LEU A 5 11.03 -3.74 8.15
C LEU A 5 10.62 -3.02 6.84
N GLY A 6 11.24 -1.88 6.55
CA GLY A 6 11.02 -1.16 5.29
C GLY A 6 11.40 -2.00 4.07
N MET A 7 12.57 -2.65 4.12
CA MET A 7 13.05 -3.53 3.04
C MET A 7 12.21 -4.79 2.87
N GLU A 8 11.79 -5.42 3.98
CA GLU A 8 10.86 -6.55 3.95
C GLU A 8 9.51 -6.17 3.31
N ASN A 9 8.98 -4.98 3.66
CA ASN A 9 7.76 -4.47 3.05
C ASN A 9 7.93 -4.25 1.54
N VAL A 10 9.07 -3.69 1.09
CA VAL A 10 9.35 -3.52 -0.34
C VAL A 10 9.30 -4.86 -1.07
N ALA A 11 9.99 -5.88 -0.58
CA ALA A 11 10.02 -7.20 -1.21
C ALA A 11 8.61 -7.81 -1.35
N LEU A 12 7.77 -7.65 -0.33
CA LEU A 12 6.39 -8.14 -0.36
C LEU A 12 5.50 -7.32 -1.30
N LEU A 13 5.61 -6.00 -1.29
CA LEU A 13 4.86 -5.13 -2.19
C LEU A 13 5.24 -5.37 -3.66
N GLU A 14 6.52 -5.60 -3.95
CA GLU A 14 6.99 -5.97 -5.29
C GLU A 14 6.43 -7.31 -5.74
N HIS A 15 6.37 -8.30 -4.83
CA HIS A 15 5.72 -9.57 -5.11
C HIS A 15 4.23 -9.37 -5.44
N LEU A 16 3.49 -8.65 -4.60
CA LEU A 16 2.08 -8.33 -4.83
C LEU A 16 1.85 -7.55 -6.14
N LEU A 17 2.80 -6.69 -6.52
CA LEU A 17 2.80 -5.96 -7.79
C LEU A 17 2.98 -6.90 -8.97
N ARG A 18 3.90 -7.88 -8.87
CA ARG A 18 4.07 -8.92 -9.91
C ARG A 18 2.83 -9.80 -10.04
N VAL A 19 2.20 -10.18 -8.92
CA VAL A 19 0.91 -10.89 -8.91
C VAL A 19 -0.16 -10.07 -9.62
N ASN A 20 -0.30 -8.78 -9.28
CA ASN A 20 -1.26 -7.88 -9.93
C ASN A 20 -1.01 -7.62 -11.41
N ARG A 21 0.18 -7.96 -11.92
CA ARG A 21 0.56 -7.84 -13.33
C ARG A 21 0.50 -9.16 -14.08
N ASP A 22 -0.02 -10.23 -13.45
CA ASP A 22 -0.03 -11.59 -14.01
C ASP A 22 1.40 -12.11 -14.33
N HIS A 23 2.43 -11.55 -13.67
CA HIS A 23 3.83 -11.93 -13.90
C HIS A 23 4.31 -13.06 -12.97
N GLN A 24 3.59 -13.33 -11.87
CA GLN A 24 4.02 -14.29 -10.86
C GLN A 24 2.79 -14.86 -10.11
N PRO A 25 2.78 -16.17 -9.75
CA PRO A 25 1.79 -16.72 -8.82
C PRO A 25 1.95 -16.12 -7.41
N LEU A 26 0.86 -16.09 -6.64
CA LEU A 26 0.90 -15.71 -5.23
C LEU A 26 1.78 -16.71 -4.45
N PHE A 27 2.80 -16.19 -3.77
CA PHE A 27 3.86 -16.93 -3.08
C PHE A 27 4.44 -18.08 -3.89
N ASN A 28 4.61 -17.88 -5.21
CA ASN A 28 5.14 -18.86 -6.17
C ASN A 28 4.35 -20.17 -6.29
N SER A 29 3.16 -20.25 -5.68
CA SER A 29 2.46 -21.52 -5.51
C SER A 29 1.00 -21.45 -5.97
N PHE A 30 0.35 -20.29 -5.92
CA PHE A 30 -1.08 -20.16 -6.17
C PHE A 30 -1.39 -19.20 -7.32
N ILE A 31 -2.08 -19.70 -8.34
CA ILE A 31 -2.51 -18.88 -9.48
C ILE A 31 -3.92 -18.37 -9.18
N LEU A 32 -4.04 -17.05 -8.98
CA LEU A 32 -5.33 -16.39 -8.82
C LEU A 32 -6.03 -16.26 -10.17
N LYS A 33 -7.32 -16.63 -10.21
CA LYS A 33 -8.17 -16.33 -11.36
C LYS A 33 -8.37 -14.82 -11.49
N ARG A 34 -8.58 -14.33 -12.70
CA ARG A 34 -8.80 -12.89 -12.97
C ARG A 34 -9.93 -12.30 -12.14
N ASP A 35 -11.04 -13.03 -11.98
CA ASP A 35 -12.18 -12.56 -11.19
C ASP A 35 -11.88 -12.53 -9.69
N GLN A 36 -11.11 -13.48 -9.15
CA GLN A 36 -10.65 -13.47 -7.76
C GLN A 36 -9.81 -12.21 -7.50
N LEU A 37 -8.80 -11.96 -8.33
CA LEU A 37 -7.95 -10.77 -8.22
C LEU A 37 -8.74 -9.46 -8.38
N ARG A 38 -9.72 -9.43 -9.29
CA ARG A 38 -10.62 -8.28 -9.48
C ARG A 38 -11.41 -7.99 -8.23
N ARG A 39 -11.99 -9.00 -7.56
CA ARG A 39 -12.75 -8.84 -6.31
C ARG A 39 -11.87 -8.27 -5.19
N CYS A 40 -10.66 -8.81 -5.03
CA CYS A 40 -9.72 -8.29 -4.02
C CYS A 40 -9.31 -6.84 -4.29
N ASN A 41 -9.03 -6.50 -5.56
CA ASN A 41 -8.72 -5.13 -5.94
C ASN A 41 -9.90 -4.20 -5.68
N ALA A 42 -11.11 -4.60 -6.05
CA ALA A 42 -12.31 -3.80 -5.82
C ALA A 42 -12.55 -3.56 -4.32
N ALA A 43 -12.31 -4.56 -3.46
CA ALA A 43 -12.46 -4.44 -2.02
C ALA A 43 -11.52 -3.39 -1.38
N VAL A 44 -10.30 -3.20 -1.92
CA VAL A 44 -9.38 -2.14 -1.46
C VAL A 44 -10.01 -0.75 -1.60
N TRP A 45 -10.80 -0.55 -2.66
CA TRP A 45 -11.39 0.73 -3.03
C TRP A 45 -12.88 0.85 -2.73
N ALA A 46 -13.49 -0.13 -2.06
CA ALA A 46 -14.93 -0.14 -1.80
C ALA A 46 -15.39 1.04 -0.93
N PHE A 47 -14.59 1.42 0.07
CA PHE A 47 -14.92 2.50 1.00
C PHE A 47 -14.21 3.80 0.65
N ARG A 48 -14.97 4.90 0.66
CA ARG A 48 -14.46 6.27 0.43
C ARG A 48 -13.55 6.37 -0.80
N ALA A 49 -13.95 5.72 -1.90
CA ALA A 49 -13.15 5.60 -3.11
C ALA A 49 -12.58 6.94 -3.62
N LEU A 50 -13.43 7.98 -3.65
CA LEU A 50 -13.04 9.32 -4.11
C LEU A 50 -12.00 9.98 -3.18
N ASP A 51 -12.16 9.87 -1.86
CA ASP A 51 -11.18 10.41 -0.91
C ASP A 51 -9.84 9.66 -1.04
N LYS A 52 -9.89 8.33 -1.16
CA LYS A 52 -8.69 7.51 -1.37
C LYS A 52 -7.98 7.86 -2.68
N LEU A 53 -8.74 8.11 -3.75
CA LEU A 53 -8.19 8.55 -5.04
C LEU A 53 -7.48 9.90 -4.92
N ARG A 54 -8.12 10.87 -4.25
CA ARG A 54 -7.52 12.17 -3.98
C ARG A 54 -6.23 12.04 -3.18
N VAL A 55 -6.25 11.23 -2.12
CA VAL A 55 -5.07 10.94 -1.29
C VAL A 55 -3.97 10.27 -2.09
N LEU A 56 -4.30 9.28 -2.93
CA LEU A 56 -3.34 8.58 -3.79
C LEU A 56 -2.63 9.59 -4.71
N TYR A 57 -3.38 10.51 -5.31
CA TYR A 57 -2.83 11.56 -6.17
C TYR A 57 -1.91 12.50 -5.38
N GLU A 58 -2.39 13.04 -4.25
CA GLU A 58 -1.61 13.96 -3.41
C GLU A 58 -0.33 13.30 -2.88
N LEU A 59 -0.37 12.02 -2.47
CA LEU A 59 0.82 11.30 -2.03
C LEU A 59 1.79 11.00 -3.17
N SER A 60 1.27 10.72 -4.37
CA SER A 60 2.11 10.51 -5.55
C SER A 60 2.94 11.75 -5.85
N ASP A 61 2.32 12.93 -5.84
CA ASP A 61 3.01 14.21 -6.07
C ASP A 61 4.08 14.49 -4.99
N VAL A 62 3.75 14.27 -3.71
CA VAL A 62 4.71 14.50 -2.62
C VAL A 62 5.90 13.54 -2.68
N MET A 63 5.71 12.32 -3.18
CA MET A 63 6.76 11.29 -3.29
C MET A 63 7.54 11.31 -4.63
N GLN A 64 7.22 12.24 -5.55
CA GLN A 64 7.93 12.39 -6.83
C GLN A 64 9.34 12.96 -6.68
N ALA A 65 9.58 13.82 -5.70
CA ALA A 65 10.90 14.42 -5.50
C ALA A 65 11.87 13.43 -4.82
N ASP A 66 13.12 13.37 -5.29
CA ASP A 66 14.23 12.66 -4.62
C ASP A 66 14.76 13.43 -3.39
N THR A 67 13.97 14.36 -2.86
CA THR A 67 14.33 15.15 -1.70
C THR A 67 13.95 14.42 -0.42
N PRO A 68 14.80 14.47 0.62
CA PRO A 68 14.47 13.89 1.91
C PRO A 68 13.21 14.53 2.49
N VAL A 69 12.39 13.72 3.16
CA VAL A 69 11.06 14.12 3.61
C VAL A 69 11.18 14.79 4.98
N SER A 70 10.56 15.96 5.16
CA SER A 70 10.56 16.64 6.46
C SER A 70 9.76 15.86 7.50
N ASP A 71 10.04 16.06 8.80
CA ASP A 71 9.29 15.38 9.87
C ASP A 71 7.78 15.68 9.79
N LEU A 72 7.41 16.93 9.46
CA LEU A 72 6.02 17.32 9.24
C LEU A 72 5.39 16.56 8.08
N ALA A 73 6.13 16.37 6.98
CA ALA A 73 5.65 15.60 5.84
C ALA A 73 5.54 14.09 6.16
N LEU A 74 6.40 13.54 7.03
CA LEU A 74 6.26 12.16 7.53
C LEU A 74 5.00 11.97 8.40
N TYR A 75 4.67 12.95 9.24
CA TYR A 75 3.39 12.94 9.98
C TYR A 75 2.19 13.00 9.03
N ALA A 76 2.17 13.94 8.09
CA ALA A 76 1.10 14.07 7.12
C ALA A 76 0.96 12.82 6.23
N LEU A 77 2.08 12.20 5.87
CA LEU A 77 2.12 10.93 5.15
C LEU A 77 1.41 9.83 5.96
N LEU A 78 1.71 9.69 7.25
CA LEU A 78 1.09 8.68 8.10
C LEU A 78 -0.43 8.87 8.20
N GLU A 79 -0.90 10.10 8.36
CA GLU A 79 -2.34 10.42 8.37
C GLU A 79 -3.03 10.03 7.05
N LYS A 80 -2.40 10.39 5.93
CA LYS A 80 -2.90 10.05 4.60
C LYS A 80 -2.91 8.53 4.35
N LEU A 81 -1.90 7.80 4.83
CA LEU A 81 -1.88 6.34 4.76
C LEU A 81 -3.03 5.72 5.56
N ASN A 82 -3.31 6.20 6.76
CA ASN A 82 -4.46 5.72 7.55
C ASN A 82 -5.79 5.96 6.83
N LEU A 83 -5.95 7.09 6.12
CA LEU A 83 -7.14 7.34 5.30
C LEU A 83 -7.19 6.41 4.08
N LEU A 84 -6.07 6.19 3.41
CA LEU A 84 -5.95 5.30 2.25
C LEU A 84 -6.29 3.84 2.61
N PHE A 85 -5.90 3.41 3.80
CA PHE A 85 -6.16 2.07 4.33
C PHE A 85 -7.46 1.96 5.11
N SER A 86 -8.22 3.06 5.24
CA SER A 86 -9.49 3.05 5.96
C SER A 86 -10.45 2.04 5.34
N ARG A 87 -11.16 1.34 6.23
CA ARG A 87 -12.13 0.31 5.86
C ARG A 87 -13.52 0.80 6.18
N GLY A 88 -14.44 0.43 5.30
CA GLY A 88 -15.84 0.76 5.42
C GLY A 88 -16.71 -0.46 5.63
N PRO A 89 -18.02 -0.24 5.64
CA PRO A 89 -18.99 -1.32 5.66
C PRO A 89 -18.81 -2.22 4.42
N ARG A 90 -18.96 -3.54 4.60
CA ARG A 90 -18.81 -4.54 3.53
C ARG A 90 -19.87 -4.45 2.42
N TRP A 91 -20.88 -3.60 2.60
CA TRP A 91 -22.01 -3.44 1.67
C TRP A 91 -21.85 -2.26 0.70
N GLU A 92 -20.82 -1.43 0.83
CA GLU A 92 -20.55 -0.39 -0.16
C GLU A 92 -19.98 -0.99 -1.44
N GLU A 93 -20.67 -0.74 -2.56
CA GLU A 93 -20.19 -1.17 -3.87
C GLU A 93 -19.02 -0.27 -4.33
N PRO A 94 -17.93 -0.88 -4.83
CA PRO A 94 -16.80 -0.13 -5.33
C PRO A 94 -17.18 0.66 -6.59
N GLN A 95 -17.20 1.99 -6.47
CA GLN A 95 -17.49 2.92 -7.58
C GLN A 95 -16.29 3.15 -8.51
N VAL A 96 -15.35 2.21 -8.55
CA VAL A 96 -14.07 2.39 -9.25
C VAL A 96 -14.11 1.75 -10.64
N LEU A 97 -13.82 2.56 -11.66
CA LEU A 97 -13.74 2.14 -13.07
C LEU A 97 -12.68 1.05 -13.31
N ASP A 98 -11.46 1.23 -12.81
CA ASP A 98 -10.38 0.22 -12.91
C ASP A 98 -9.64 0.04 -11.58
N ALA A 99 -10.19 -0.84 -10.74
CA ALA A 99 -9.60 -1.17 -9.44
C ALA A 99 -8.20 -1.81 -9.56
N ARG A 100 -7.91 -2.51 -10.67
CA ARG A 100 -6.59 -3.13 -10.87
C ARG A 100 -5.53 -2.05 -11.11
N ALA A 101 -5.82 -1.11 -12.01
CA ALA A 101 -4.89 0.00 -12.28
C ALA A 101 -4.61 0.81 -11.02
N LEU A 102 -5.64 1.10 -10.21
CA LEU A 102 -5.47 1.81 -8.96
C LEU A 102 -4.68 1.02 -7.92
N THR A 103 -4.93 -0.28 -7.75
CA THR A 103 -4.14 -1.10 -6.82
C THR A 103 -2.68 -1.20 -7.28
N VAL A 104 -2.41 -1.27 -8.59
CA VAL A 104 -1.05 -1.22 -9.12
C VAL A 104 -0.38 0.12 -8.83
N ALA A 105 -1.09 1.25 -8.99
CA ALA A 105 -0.57 2.57 -8.66
C ALA A 105 -0.29 2.70 -7.16
N LEU A 106 -1.20 2.21 -6.31
CA LEU A 106 -1.02 2.14 -4.86
C LEU A 106 0.21 1.33 -4.48
N LEU A 107 0.37 0.11 -5.01
CA LEU A 107 1.53 -0.74 -4.73
C LEU A 107 2.85 -0.04 -5.08
N LYS A 108 2.92 0.63 -6.25
CA LYS A 108 4.09 1.41 -6.64
C LYS A 108 4.38 2.56 -5.68
N LEU A 109 3.34 3.29 -5.27
CA LEU A 109 3.46 4.39 -4.32
C LEU A 109 3.97 3.89 -2.97
N LEU A 110 3.44 2.77 -2.46
CA LEU A 110 3.88 2.20 -1.17
C LEU A 110 5.33 1.71 -1.23
N ILE A 111 5.76 1.11 -2.35
CA ILE A 111 7.17 0.75 -2.58
C ILE A 111 8.05 2.01 -2.51
N ARG A 112 7.64 3.08 -3.21
CA ARG A 112 8.37 4.36 -3.21
C ARG A 112 8.45 4.95 -1.80
N ILE A 113 7.35 4.97 -1.06
CA ILE A 113 7.32 5.43 0.34
C ILE A 113 8.28 4.61 1.19
N CYS A 114 8.25 3.28 1.13
CA CYS A 114 9.16 2.44 1.91
C CYS A 114 10.63 2.72 1.56
N ASN A 115 10.96 2.91 0.29
CA ASN A 115 12.31 3.26 -0.13
C ASN A 115 12.73 4.63 0.41
N VAL A 116 11.93 5.67 0.20
CA VAL A 116 12.23 7.04 0.66
C VAL A 116 12.40 7.07 2.17
N VAL A 117 11.48 6.47 2.92
CA VAL A 117 11.49 6.43 4.38
C VAL A 117 12.66 5.60 4.92
N GLY A 118 13.06 4.54 4.23
CA GLY A 118 14.17 3.65 4.63
C GLY A 118 15.57 4.15 4.25
N THR A 119 15.68 5.00 3.23
CA THR A 119 16.97 5.60 2.82
C THR A 119 17.20 7.01 3.37
N ASP A 120 16.22 7.59 4.06
CA ASP A 120 16.34 8.95 4.60
C ASP A 120 17.40 9.01 5.72
N THR A 121 18.42 9.83 5.50
CA THR A 121 19.59 9.99 6.38
C THR A 121 19.50 11.21 7.29
N LEU A 122 18.41 11.99 7.25
CA LEU A 122 18.26 13.13 8.16
C LEU A 122 18.15 12.65 9.60
N ASP A 123 18.82 13.36 10.50
CA ASP A 123 18.84 13.02 11.93
C ASP A 123 17.82 13.87 12.70
N SER A 124 16.89 13.20 13.37
CA SER A 124 15.87 13.81 14.24
C SER A 124 15.41 12.81 15.29
N LYS A 125 15.15 13.30 16.51
CA LYS A 125 14.75 12.44 17.65
C LYS A 125 13.42 11.71 17.43
N VAL A 126 12.50 12.28 16.66
CA VAL A 126 11.15 11.73 16.43
C VAL A 126 11.06 10.87 15.17
N ARG A 127 11.99 11.06 14.24
CA ARG A 127 11.99 10.44 12.91
C ARG A 127 12.07 8.92 12.93
N PRO A 128 12.91 8.25 13.76
CA PRO A 128 12.90 6.79 13.86
C PRO A 128 11.53 6.20 14.23
N SER A 129 10.82 6.88 15.12
CA SER A 129 9.46 6.48 15.53
C SER A 129 8.46 6.67 14.40
N LEU A 130 8.56 7.78 13.66
CA LEU A 130 7.71 8.04 12.49
C LEU A 130 7.93 7.05 11.35
N GLN A 131 9.19 6.81 11.00
CA GLN A 131 9.57 5.82 9.97
C GLN A 131 9.03 4.43 10.34
N ARG A 132 9.18 4.03 11.62
CA ARG A 132 8.62 2.77 12.11
C ARG A 132 7.09 2.75 12.04
N SER A 133 6.42 3.83 12.41
CA SER A 133 4.95 3.92 12.33
C SER A 133 4.44 3.81 10.89
N VAL A 134 5.10 4.48 9.94
CA VAL A 134 4.78 4.36 8.51
C VAL A 134 4.99 2.93 8.01
N ALA A 135 6.15 2.33 8.28
CA ALA A 135 6.44 0.95 7.88
C ALA A 135 5.46 -0.05 8.52
N THR A 136 5.10 0.16 9.78
CA THR A 136 4.12 -0.67 10.50
C THR A 136 2.74 -0.51 9.89
N ALA A 137 2.28 0.72 9.61
CA ALA A 137 0.98 0.95 9.00
C ALA A 137 0.85 0.25 7.64
N ILE A 138 1.87 0.36 6.78
CA ILE A 138 1.90 -0.35 5.50
C ILE A 138 1.84 -1.86 5.70
N ARG A 139 2.63 -2.41 6.64
CA ARG A 139 2.67 -3.84 6.93
C ARG A 139 1.34 -4.38 7.43
N THR A 140 0.77 -3.74 8.44
CA THR A 140 -0.39 -4.28 9.18
C THR A 140 -1.71 -3.89 8.56
N GLN A 141 -1.85 -2.67 8.05
CA GLN A 141 -3.14 -2.18 7.55
C GLN A 141 -3.34 -2.47 6.05
N PHE A 142 -2.26 -2.60 5.28
CA PHE A 142 -2.33 -2.90 3.85
C PHE A 142 -1.81 -4.29 3.50
N ILE A 143 -0.53 -4.59 3.71
CA ILE A 143 0.10 -5.84 3.21
C ILE A 143 -0.59 -7.06 3.80
N ALA A 144 -0.66 -7.17 5.13
CA ALA A 144 -1.25 -8.32 5.80
C ALA A 144 -2.72 -8.52 5.42
N GLU A 145 -3.44 -7.41 5.31
CA GLU A 145 -4.85 -7.38 4.99
C GLU A 145 -5.15 -7.73 3.53
N TYR A 146 -4.34 -7.25 2.59
CA TYR A 146 -4.48 -7.57 1.18
C TYR A 146 -4.09 -9.03 0.92
N ILE A 147 -3.02 -9.53 1.55
CA ILE A 147 -2.65 -10.95 1.50
C ILE A 147 -3.78 -11.82 2.05
N ARG A 148 -4.38 -11.46 3.19
CA ARG A 148 -5.54 -12.19 3.73
C ARG A 148 -6.69 -12.21 2.73
N ALA A 149 -7.04 -11.07 2.15
CA ALA A 149 -8.11 -11.01 1.14
C ALA A 149 -7.81 -11.86 -0.11
N LEU A 150 -6.54 -11.98 -0.52
CA LEU A 150 -6.13 -12.86 -1.61
C LEU A 150 -6.22 -14.35 -1.24
N TRP A 151 -5.93 -14.70 0.02
CA TRP A 151 -6.08 -16.06 0.51
C TRP A 151 -7.55 -16.47 0.63
N ASP A 152 -8.39 -15.61 1.20
CA ASP A 152 -9.81 -15.90 1.41
C ASP A 152 -10.53 -16.25 0.09
N VAL A 153 -10.11 -15.65 -1.04
CA VAL A 153 -10.70 -15.94 -2.37
C VAL A 153 -10.11 -17.17 -3.07
N LEU A 154 -9.01 -17.73 -2.57
CA LEU A 154 -8.44 -18.99 -3.08
C LEU A 154 -9.18 -20.21 -2.51
N ASP A 155 -9.73 -20.07 -1.30
CA ASP A 155 -10.53 -21.11 -0.63
C ASP A 155 -11.97 -21.19 -1.15
N GLU A 156 -12.40 -20.22 -1.98
CA GLU A 156 -13.69 -20.16 -2.70
C GLU A 156 -13.61 -20.72 -4.14
#